data_AF-A0A426CND8-F1
#
_entry.id   AF-A0A426CND8-F1
#
_cell.length_a   1.000
_cell.length_b   1.000
_cell.length_c   1.000
_cell.angle_alpha   90.00
_cell.angle_beta   90.00
_cell.angle_gamma   90.00
#
_symmetry.space_group_name_H-M   'P 1'
#
loop_
_entity.id
_entity.type
_entity.pdbx_description
1 polymer ?
#
loop_
_entity_poly.entity_id
_entity_poly.type
_entity_poly.pdbx_seq_one_letter_code
_entity_poly.pdbx_strand_id
1 'polypeptide(L)'
;MNTHARLVLTFTAATLSLASTIALHAVAYTRTTGGNWSDATLWTPTGGPPGADDTATFTLGNASASLTLDSTGATTIKDFHVGSTTGGYTFTFTSPGSGSTGHRSINITGTLSKANDTTKIVFENSASSTRLLNVSIGKLDLATNGGSAAFGRADGTRALNNLTIGETILGGGGGSNSVQIYLNVSNDYSLGKLTLKTGNNAKTIYLISNSDTATGYVRTATVNGITDTSTNATIRGSARDTNSDTKNAATLRIETTNTEDTFTAATALIDGAGGTLALRKTGSGTQTLTGASTYTGGTEIEQGTLVIRGPGTLAATGDLAIAEGASFVTATEAALTLRNATLATGAILGFDLATPGARLALTGNLTHDTAHSAGGDATFVIDFLGTGLLDHAYAGLLSVAGTTNDFASATLSYKNFGAQNLSGTLTFAELANGFTITAGNIPEPALTALLGGLAILALATLARRRSSNGK
;
A
#
# COMPACT_ATOMS: atom_id res chain seq x y z
N MET A 1 -54.17 -58.74 23.09
CA MET A 1 -53.19 -58.14 24.02
C MET A 1 -51.82 -58.59 23.56
N ASN A 2 -51.32 -58.00 22.48
CA ASN A 2 -50.50 -56.78 22.42
C ASN A 2 -49.02 -57.15 22.39
N THR A 3 -48.54 -57.19 21.15
CA THR A 3 -47.16 -57.15 20.69
C THR A 3 -46.38 -56.05 21.38
N HIS A 4 -45.35 -56.42 22.16
CA HIS A 4 -44.34 -55.48 22.64
C HIS A 4 -43.07 -55.67 21.81
N ALA A 5 -42.88 -54.76 20.84
CA ALA A 5 -41.62 -54.59 20.14
C ALA A 5 -40.56 -54.09 21.15
N ARG A 6 -39.48 -54.86 21.33
CA ARG A 6 -38.28 -54.40 22.05
C ARG A 6 -37.45 -53.52 21.13
N LEU A 7 -37.42 -52.23 21.44
CA LEU A 7 -36.51 -51.25 20.85
C LEU A 7 -35.08 -51.55 21.32
N VAL A 8 -34.24 -52.08 20.43
CA VAL A 8 -32.79 -52.20 20.67
C VAL A 8 -32.16 -50.88 20.21
N LEU A 9 -31.77 -50.03 21.17
CA LEU A 9 -30.87 -48.90 20.90
C LEU A 9 -29.45 -49.44 20.70
N THR A 10 -29.00 -49.53 19.46
CA THR A 10 -27.57 -49.65 19.15
C THR A 10 -26.88 -48.31 19.43
N PHE A 11 -26.05 -48.26 20.46
CA PHE A 11 -25.09 -47.17 20.66
C PHE A 11 -23.99 -47.28 19.61
N THR A 12 -23.99 -46.42 18.59
CA THR A 12 -22.81 -46.16 17.76
C THR A 12 -21.83 -45.35 18.59
N ALA A 13 -20.67 -45.95 18.90
CA ALA A 13 -19.56 -45.23 19.50
C ALA A 13 -19.12 -44.12 18.53
N ALA A 14 -19.39 -42.87 18.90
CA ALA A 14 -18.80 -41.72 18.23
C ALA A 14 -17.29 -41.78 18.46
N THR A 15 -16.53 -42.05 17.40
CA THR A 15 -15.09 -41.75 17.39
C THR A 15 -14.95 -40.24 17.39
N LEU A 16 -14.89 -39.66 18.59
CA LEU A 16 -14.44 -38.30 18.79
C LEU A 16 -12.95 -38.29 18.43
N SER A 17 -12.60 -38.03 17.17
CA SER A 17 -11.21 -37.75 16.83
C SER A 17 -10.88 -36.40 17.46
N LEU A 18 -10.32 -36.42 18.67
CA LEU A 18 -9.49 -35.31 19.11
C LEU A 18 -8.34 -35.25 18.10
N ALA A 19 -8.48 -34.40 17.09
CA ALA A 19 -7.32 -33.84 16.43
C ALA A 19 -6.64 -32.96 17.48
N SER A 20 -5.92 -33.58 18.41
CA SER A 20 -4.86 -32.89 19.12
C SER A 20 -3.86 -32.54 18.04
N THR A 21 -3.92 -31.32 17.51
CA THR A 21 -2.73 -30.63 17.07
C THR A 21 -1.82 -30.60 18.29
N ILE A 22 -1.01 -31.64 18.45
CA ILE A 22 0.22 -31.54 19.23
C ILE A 22 0.91 -30.36 18.57
N ALA A 23 0.92 -29.21 19.23
CA ALA A 23 1.85 -28.16 18.87
C ALA A 23 3.22 -28.81 18.98
N LEU A 24 3.80 -29.19 17.83
CA LEU A 24 5.20 -29.59 17.80
C LEU A 24 5.95 -28.43 18.43
N HIS A 25 6.72 -28.70 19.48
CA HIS A 25 7.42 -27.67 20.24
C HIS A 25 8.24 -26.82 19.25
N ALA A 26 7.95 -25.52 19.18
CA ALA A 26 8.80 -24.60 18.43
C ALA A 26 10.21 -24.65 19.03
N VAL A 27 11.17 -25.16 18.26
CA VAL A 27 12.56 -25.27 18.68
C VAL A 27 13.33 -24.06 18.17
N ALA A 28 14.19 -23.49 19.02
CA ALA A 28 15.13 -22.46 18.62
C ALA A 28 16.42 -23.11 18.10
N TYR A 29 16.67 -22.96 16.81
CA TYR A 29 17.89 -23.40 16.15
C TYR A 29 18.91 -22.27 16.05
N THR A 30 20.18 -22.61 16.19
CA THR A 30 21.30 -21.69 15.96
C THR A 30 22.31 -22.29 14.99
N ARG A 31 22.97 -21.43 14.21
CA ARG A 31 24.03 -21.79 13.26
C ARG A 31 25.00 -20.63 13.07
N THR A 32 26.28 -20.94 12.88
CA THR A 32 27.35 -19.94 12.69
C THR A 32 28.12 -20.10 11.40
N THR A 33 28.03 -21.27 10.77
CA THR A 33 28.80 -21.63 9.57
C THR A 33 27.86 -21.74 8.37
N GLY A 34 28.26 -21.23 7.20
CA GLY A 34 27.50 -21.37 5.96
C GLY A 34 27.39 -22.82 5.47
N GLY A 35 26.91 -23.01 4.23
CA GLY A 35 26.78 -24.32 3.59
C GLY A 35 25.33 -24.71 3.35
N ASN A 36 25.05 -26.01 3.27
CA ASN A 36 23.72 -26.52 2.92
C ASN A 36 22.72 -26.37 4.08
N TRP A 37 21.47 -26.00 3.77
CA TRP A 37 20.38 -25.93 4.74
C TRP A 37 20.13 -27.28 5.38
N SER A 38 20.12 -28.35 4.59
CA SER A 38 19.82 -29.72 5.04
C SER A 38 20.87 -30.34 5.98
N ASP A 39 22.06 -29.74 6.10
CA ASP A 39 23.12 -30.24 6.97
C ASP A 39 22.79 -30.03 8.45
N ALA A 40 22.13 -31.04 9.03
CA ALA A 40 21.70 -31.09 10.42
C ALA A 40 22.86 -31.02 11.44
N THR A 41 24.10 -31.28 11.02
CA THR A 41 25.27 -31.23 11.92
C THR A 41 25.71 -29.80 12.23
N LEU A 42 25.32 -28.85 11.37
CA LEU A 42 25.65 -27.44 11.51
C LEU A 42 24.57 -26.64 12.26
N TRP A 43 23.46 -27.29 12.61
CA TRP A 43 22.38 -26.72 13.40
C TRP A 43 22.48 -27.18 14.86
N THR A 44 22.17 -26.29 15.79
CA THR A 44 22.04 -26.60 17.22
C THR A 44 20.64 -26.23 17.69
N PRO A 45 19.84 -27.15 18.25
CA PRO A 45 20.18 -28.55 18.54
C PRO A 45 20.44 -29.39 17.28
N THR A 46 21.27 -30.42 17.43
CA THR A 46 21.52 -31.39 16.36
C THR A 46 20.36 -32.40 16.30
N GLY A 47 20.09 -32.96 15.12
CA GLY A 47 19.01 -33.95 14.93
C GLY A 47 18.08 -33.67 13.74
N GLY A 48 18.20 -32.49 13.14
CA GLY A 48 17.52 -32.11 11.90
C GLY A 48 17.73 -30.63 11.57
N PRO A 49 17.49 -30.20 10.33
CA PRO A 49 17.37 -28.78 10.03
C PRO A 49 16.07 -28.20 10.63
N PRO A 50 15.99 -26.87 10.82
CA PRO A 50 14.77 -26.21 11.30
C PRO A 50 13.57 -26.50 10.39
N GLY A 51 12.43 -26.80 11.00
CA GLY A 51 11.14 -27.05 10.35
C GLY A 51 10.20 -25.83 10.35
N ALA A 52 8.96 -26.06 9.90
CA ALA A 52 8.00 -25.00 9.58
C ALA A 52 7.53 -24.17 10.79
N ASP A 53 7.53 -24.75 11.98
CA ASP A 53 7.08 -24.09 13.23
C ASP A 53 8.26 -23.52 14.05
N ASP A 54 9.49 -23.75 13.59
CA ASP A 54 10.71 -23.45 14.33
C ASP A 54 11.24 -22.03 14.07
N THR A 55 12.08 -21.57 14.98
CA THR A 55 12.84 -20.32 14.82
C THR A 55 14.31 -20.67 14.57
N ALA A 56 14.95 -20.04 13.59
CA ALA A 56 16.39 -20.17 13.38
C ALA A 56 17.11 -18.82 13.55
N THR A 57 18.26 -18.86 14.19
CA THR A 57 19.21 -17.75 14.23
C THR A 57 20.50 -18.16 13.53
N PHE A 58 20.88 -17.41 12.51
CA PHE A 58 22.21 -17.48 11.94
C PHE A 58 23.06 -16.35 12.51
N THR A 59 24.16 -16.67 13.19
CA THR A 59 25.07 -15.66 13.74
C THR A 59 26.28 -15.49 12.83
N LEU A 60 26.38 -14.33 12.18
CA LEU A 60 27.59 -13.93 11.46
C LEU A 60 28.71 -13.64 12.47
N GLY A 61 29.88 -14.20 12.20
CA GLY A 61 31.11 -13.86 12.90
C GLY A 61 31.75 -12.61 12.27
N ASN A 62 32.95 -12.79 11.72
CA ASN A 62 33.75 -11.73 11.08
C ASN A 62 33.83 -11.87 9.55
N ALA A 63 32.84 -12.51 8.93
CA ALA A 63 32.78 -12.69 7.49
C ALA A 63 31.33 -12.84 7.01
N SER A 64 31.10 -12.53 5.73
CA SER A 64 29.86 -12.86 5.03
C SER A 64 29.69 -14.38 4.91
N ALA A 65 28.45 -14.85 4.93
CA ALA A 65 28.14 -16.27 4.87
C ALA A 65 26.92 -16.54 3.97
N SER A 66 26.85 -17.75 3.42
CA SER A 66 25.73 -18.19 2.60
C SER A 66 25.12 -19.50 3.08
N LEU A 67 23.80 -19.61 2.94
CA LEU A 67 23.02 -20.81 3.22
C LEU A 67 22.36 -21.29 1.93
N THR A 68 22.75 -22.48 1.47
CA THR A 68 22.27 -23.08 0.23
C THR A 68 20.99 -23.87 0.49
N LEU A 69 19.91 -23.51 -0.22
CA LEU A 69 18.62 -24.18 -0.21
C LEU A 69 18.68 -25.43 -1.11
N ASP A 70 19.23 -26.51 -0.57
CA ASP A 70 19.61 -27.71 -1.31
C ASP A 70 18.48 -28.76 -1.45
N SER A 71 17.44 -28.68 -0.63
CA SER A 71 16.29 -29.60 -0.67
C SER A 71 15.44 -29.44 -1.93
N THR A 72 14.85 -30.53 -2.44
CA THR A 72 14.08 -30.53 -3.70
C THR A 72 12.75 -29.77 -3.64
N GLY A 73 12.24 -29.47 -2.44
CA GLY A 73 10.96 -28.81 -2.18
C GLY A 73 11.07 -27.40 -1.59
N ALA A 74 9.99 -26.96 -0.95
CA ALA A 74 9.97 -25.70 -0.21
C ALA A 74 10.67 -25.87 1.14
N THR A 75 11.63 -24.98 1.41
CA THR A 75 12.20 -24.82 2.75
C THR A 75 11.30 -23.90 3.54
N THR A 76 10.59 -24.41 4.54
CA THR A 76 9.65 -23.62 5.35
C THR A 76 10.17 -23.50 6.78
N ILE A 77 10.12 -22.29 7.32
CA ILE A 77 10.45 -21.97 8.71
C ILE A 77 9.50 -20.88 9.22
N LYS A 78 9.30 -20.81 10.54
CA LYS A 78 8.49 -19.73 11.14
C LYS A 78 9.27 -18.43 11.16
N ASP A 79 10.34 -18.38 11.94
CA ASP A 79 11.12 -17.16 12.13
C ASP A 79 12.58 -17.38 11.75
N PHE A 80 13.19 -16.39 11.09
CA PHE A 80 14.62 -16.41 10.78
C PHE A 80 15.27 -15.10 11.21
N HIS A 81 16.28 -15.19 12.07
CA HIS A 81 17.03 -14.04 12.55
C HIS A 81 18.48 -14.11 12.07
N VAL A 82 18.96 -13.05 11.44
CA VAL A 82 20.38 -12.86 11.13
C VAL A 82 21.04 -12.08 12.26
N GLY A 83 21.62 -12.83 13.20
CA GLY A 83 22.48 -12.31 14.24
C GLY A 83 23.83 -11.87 13.68
N SER A 84 24.46 -10.88 14.31
CA SER A 84 25.85 -10.55 14.04
C SER A 84 26.44 -9.75 15.20
N THR A 85 27.68 -10.06 15.58
CA THR A 85 28.43 -9.31 16.60
C THR A 85 29.17 -8.10 16.02
N THR A 86 29.26 -7.98 14.69
CA THR A 86 29.96 -6.88 14.01
C THR A 86 29.22 -6.45 12.74
N GLY A 87 29.24 -5.16 12.43
CA GLY A 87 28.59 -4.60 11.25
C GLY A 87 29.27 -4.94 9.91
N GLY A 88 28.59 -4.69 8.80
CA GLY A 88 29.18 -4.66 7.45
C GLY A 88 29.21 -5.99 6.68
N TYR A 89 28.64 -7.06 7.23
CA TYR A 89 28.63 -8.38 6.58
C TYR A 89 27.31 -8.69 5.88
N THR A 90 27.38 -9.60 4.91
CA THR A 90 26.23 -10.07 4.15
C THR A 90 25.90 -11.52 4.51
N PHE A 91 24.63 -11.78 4.80
CA PHE A 91 24.06 -13.12 4.84
C PHE A 91 23.28 -13.40 3.56
N THR A 92 23.55 -14.52 2.91
CA THR A 92 22.97 -14.85 1.60
C THR A 92 22.23 -16.19 1.62
N PHE A 93 20.94 -16.19 1.32
CA PHE A 93 20.23 -17.38 0.88
C PHE A 93 20.51 -17.61 -0.61
N THR A 94 20.99 -18.79 -0.94
CA THR A 94 21.30 -19.17 -2.32
C THR A 94 20.61 -20.48 -2.71
N SER A 95 20.38 -20.67 -4.01
CA SER A 95 19.94 -21.96 -4.55
C SER A 95 21.11 -22.66 -5.25
N PRO A 96 21.20 -24.01 -5.21
CA PRO A 96 22.32 -24.75 -5.81
C PRO A 96 22.34 -24.62 -7.34
N GLY A 97 23.53 -24.69 -7.95
CA GLY A 97 23.72 -24.75 -9.40
C GLY A 97 23.45 -26.16 -9.97
N SER A 98 22.85 -26.20 -11.18
CA SER A 98 22.54 -27.34 -12.09
C SER A 98 22.30 -28.74 -11.50
N GLY A 99 21.16 -29.38 -11.83
CA GLY A 99 20.97 -30.83 -11.57
C GLY A 99 19.55 -31.39 -11.47
N SER A 100 18.49 -30.60 -11.61
CA SER A 100 17.11 -31.09 -11.72
C SER A 100 16.19 -29.95 -12.17
N THR A 101 15.09 -30.26 -12.85
CA THR A 101 14.05 -29.29 -13.24
C THR A 101 13.31 -28.74 -12.01
N GLY A 102 12.73 -27.54 -12.12
CA GLY A 102 11.86 -26.94 -11.10
C GLY A 102 12.45 -25.74 -10.33
N HIS A 103 11.60 -25.06 -9.55
CA HIS A 103 11.96 -23.89 -8.74
C HIS A 103 12.38 -24.31 -7.32
N ARG A 104 13.14 -23.45 -6.62
CA ARG A 104 13.35 -23.54 -5.17
C ARG A 104 12.44 -22.54 -4.48
N SER A 105 12.00 -22.86 -3.28
CA SER A 105 11.20 -21.93 -2.49
C SER A 105 11.74 -21.88 -1.07
N ILE A 106 11.82 -20.68 -0.52
CA ILE A 106 11.94 -20.46 0.92
C ILE A 106 10.71 -19.71 1.40
N ASN A 107 10.07 -20.25 2.42
CA ASN A 107 8.88 -19.71 3.06
C ASN A 107 9.21 -19.42 4.52
N ILE A 108 9.35 -18.15 4.86
CA ILE A 108 9.47 -17.68 6.25
C ILE A 108 8.07 -17.22 6.64
N THR A 109 7.31 -18.02 7.38
CA THR A 109 5.88 -17.75 7.62
C THR A 109 5.64 -16.64 8.64
N GLY A 110 6.58 -16.45 9.56
CA GLY A 110 6.67 -15.37 10.52
C GLY A 110 7.67 -14.31 10.08
N THR A 111 8.65 -14.01 10.93
CA THR A 111 9.52 -12.85 10.80
C THR A 111 10.90 -13.21 10.26
N LEU A 112 11.34 -12.51 9.21
CA LEU A 112 12.75 -12.39 8.84
C LEU A 112 13.30 -11.09 9.42
N SER A 113 14.37 -11.17 10.22
CA SER A 113 14.95 -10.00 10.90
C SER A 113 16.49 -10.02 10.94
N LYS A 114 17.09 -8.89 11.36
CA LYS A 114 18.54 -8.75 11.56
C LYS A 114 18.88 -8.03 12.86
N ALA A 115 20.01 -8.39 13.47
CA ALA A 115 20.45 -7.86 14.77
C ALA A 115 21.08 -6.46 14.74
N ASN A 116 21.82 -6.12 13.67
CA ASN A 116 22.62 -4.89 13.64
C ASN A 116 22.26 -3.99 12.45
N ASP A 117 22.91 -2.82 12.43
CA ASP A 117 22.56 -1.71 11.57
C ASP A 117 23.26 -1.62 10.22
N THR A 118 24.03 -2.64 9.87
CA THR A 118 24.79 -2.67 8.61
C THR A 118 24.76 -4.05 7.97
N THR A 119 24.21 -5.06 8.64
CA THR A 119 23.98 -6.38 8.08
C THR A 119 23.08 -6.30 6.86
N LYS A 120 23.50 -6.97 5.80
CA LYS A 120 22.73 -7.14 4.57
C LYS A 120 22.19 -8.56 4.49
N ILE A 121 20.92 -8.70 4.16
CA ILE A 121 20.29 -9.99 3.83
C ILE A 121 20.09 -10.05 2.31
N VAL A 122 20.52 -11.13 1.68
CA VAL A 122 20.39 -11.31 0.23
C VAL A 122 19.73 -12.64 -0.07
N PHE A 123 18.79 -12.63 -1.01
CA PHE A 123 18.30 -13.83 -1.68
C PHE A 123 18.81 -13.78 -3.11
N GLU A 124 19.53 -14.80 -3.57
CA GLU A 124 19.99 -14.84 -4.96
C GLU A 124 19.88 -16.23 -5.58
N ASN A 125 19.62 -16.25 -6.89
CA ASN A 125 19.80 -17.45 -7.68
C ASN A 125 21.30 -17.71 -7.93
N SER A 126 21.71 -18.94 -8.23
CA SER A 126 23.07 -19.25 -8.70
C SER A 126 23.24 -18.93 -10.19
N ALA A 127 24.41 -18.42 -10.61
CA ALA A 127 24.65 -17.99 -12.00
C ALA A 127 24.49 -19.10 -13.06
N SER A 128 24.77 -20.35 -12.69
CA SER A 128 24.70 -21.51 -13.57
C SER A 128 23.36 -22.27 -13.49
N SER A 129 22.38 -21.72 -12.76
CA SER A 129 21.14 -22.40 -12.47
C SER A 129 20.04 -22.01 -13.46
N THR A 130 19.42 -23.01 -14.09
CA THR A 130 18.12 -22.87 -14.75
C THR A 130 16.96 -22.86 -13.74
N ARG A 131 17.23 -23.17 -12.47
CA ARG A 131 16.25 -23.17 -11.38
C ARG A 131 16.11 -21.76 -10.87
N LEU A 132 14.89 -21.23 -10.81
CA LEU A 132 14.63 -19.92 -10.21
C LEU A 132 14.25 -20.06 -8.72
N LEU A 133 14.46 -19.00 -7.94
CA LEU A 133 14.15 -18.94 -6.50
C LEU A 133 12.85 -18.15 -6.26
N ASN A 134 11.88 -18.77 -5.57
CA ASN A 134 10.72 -18.11 -5.00
C ASN A 134 10.98 -17.79 -3.53
N VAL A 135 10.55 -16.61 -3.09
CA VAL A 135 10.68 -16.17 -1.70
C VAL A 135 9.33 -15.72 -1.18
N SER A 136 8.90 -16.28 -0.05
CA SER A 136 7.73 -15.83 0.69
C SER A 136 8.14 -15.48 2.12
N ILE A 137 7.77 -14.30 2.59
CA ILE A 137 8.08 -13.80 3.94
C ILE A 137 6.79 -13.27 4.58
N GLY A 138 6.44 -13.74 5.77
CA GLY A 138 5.30 -13.21 6.52
C GLY A 138 5.54 -11.75 6.89
N LYS A 139 6.66 -11.48 7.55
CA LYS A 139 7.10 -10.15 7.96
C LYS A 139 8.60 -9.96 7.72
N LEU A 140 8.96 -8.97 6.91
CA LEU A 140 10.34 -8.49 6.78
C LEU A 140 10.56 -7.36 7.78
N ASP A 141 11.28 -7.64 8.87
CA ASP A 141 11.56 -6.67 9.93
C ASP A 141 13.01 -6.16 9.82
N LEU A 142 13.17 -5.01 9.17
CA LEU A 142 14.41 -4.23 9.12
C LEU A 142 14.31 -3.02 10.06
N ALA A 143 13.60 -3.14 11.19
CA ALA A 143 13.37 -2.01 12.10
C ALA A 143 14.62 -1.55 12.86
N THR A 144 15.65 -2.40 12.95
CA THR A 144 16.96 -1.96 13.43
C THR A 144 17.48 -0.85 12.50
N ASN A 145 18.25 0.11 13.03
CA ASN A 145 18.85 1.17 12.21
C ASN A 145 19.59 0.56 11.00
N GLY A 146 19.75 1.24 9.87
CA GLY A 146 20.55 0.80 8.71
C GLY A 146 20.45 -0.64 8.17
N GLY A 147 21.38 -1.00 7.28
CA GLY A 147 21.47 -2.30 6.62
C GLY A 147 20.57 -2.40 5.37
N SER A 148 20.51 -3.57 4.77
CA SER A 148 19.73 -3.74 3.53
C SER A 148 19.18 -5.14 3.34
N ALA A 149 18.12 -5.23 2.55
CA ALA A 149 17.64 -6.49 1.97
C ALA A 149 17.74 -6.42 0.44
N ALA A 150 18.22 -7.48 -0.18
CA ALA A 150 18.22 -7.60 -1.63
C ALA A 150 17.53 -8.91 -2.06
N PHE A 151 16.62 -8.77 -3.00
CA PHE A 151 15.84 -9.85 -3.58
C PHE A 151 16.29 -10.01 -5.03
N GLY A 152 17.24 -10.91 -5.25
CA GLY A 152 18.09 -10.95 -6.43
C GLY A 152 19.36 -10.11 -6.22
N ARG A 153 20.38 -10.28 -7.08
CA ARG A 153 21.57 -9.44 -6.97
C ARG A 153 21.25 -8.01 -7.37
N ALA A 154 21.79 -7.07 -6.61
CA ALA A 154 21.68 -5.64 -6.85
C ALA A 154 22.57 -5.15 -8.01
N ASP A 155 23.43 -6.01 -8.56
CA ASP A 155 24.13 -5.81 -9.85
C ASP A 155 23.22 -6.20 -11.04
N GLY A 156 22.01 -6.66 -10.74
CA GLY A 156 20.97 -7.01 -11.68
C GLY A 156 21.09 -8.32 -12.40
N THR A 157 22.17 -9.05 -12.15
CA THR A 157 22.26 -10.46 -12.56
C THR A 157 21.39 -11.30 -11.62
N ARG A 158 21.00 -12.51 -12.04
CA ARG A 158 20.38 -13.53 -11.16
C ARG A 158 19.11 -13.05 -10.41
N ALA A 159 18.10 -12.66 -11.18
CA ALA A 159 16.79 -12.30 -10.65
C ALA A 159 16.13 -13.45 -9.86
N LEU A 160 15.29 -13.10 -8.89
CA LEU A 160 14.34 -14.05 -8.30
C LEU A 160 13.22 -14.37 -9.29
N ASN A 161 12.52 -15.48 -9.06
CA ASN A 161 11.28 -15.78 -9.77
C ASN A 161 10.15 -14.92 -9.23
N ASN A 162 9.80 -15.15 -7.97
CA ASN A 162 8.65 -14.60 -7.28
C ASN A 162 9.06 -14.09 -5.90
N LEU A 163 8.40 -13.03 -5.47
CA LEU A 163 8.53 -12.47 -4.13
C LEU A 163 7.14 -12.10 -3.59
N THR A 164 6.85 -12.57 -2.39
CA THR A 164 5.69 -12.12 -1.62
C THR A 164 6.13 -11.81 -0.20
N ILE A 165 5.81 -10.61 0.29
CA ILE A 165 5.99 -10.22 1.68
C ILE A 165 4.63 -9.78 2.24
N GLY A 166 4.27 -10.23 3.44
CA GLY A 166 3.00 -9.83 4.09
C GLY A 166 3.06 -8.46 4.78
N GLU A 167 4.16 -8.18 5.46
CA GLU A 167 4.46 -6.89 6.08
C GLU A 167 5.95 -6.55 5.91
N THR A 168 6.25 -5.30 5.59
CA THR A 168 7.62 -4.79 5.46
C THR A 168 7.83 -3.61 6.40
N ILE A 169 8.80 -3.70 7.32
CA ILE A 169 9.15 -2.63 8.26
C ILE A 169 10.58 -2.14 8.00
N LEU A 170 10.77 -0.83 7.86
CA LEU A 170 12.11 -0.21 7.71
C LEU A 170 12.44 0.80 8.82
N GLY A 171 13.58 0.61 9.48
CA GLY A 171 14.17 1.48 10.50
C GLY A 171 13.35 1.64 11.78
N GLY A 172 13.75 2.58 12.65
CA GLY A 172 13.22 2.69 14.01
C GLY A 172 14.28 2.79 15.13
N GLY A 173 15.57 2.93 14.79
CA GLY A 173 16.67 3.07 15.76
C GLY A 173 17.42 4.41 15.65
N GLY A 174 18.24 4.75 16.66
CA GLY A 174 18.87 6.08 16.81
C GLY A 174 20.07 6.45 15.91
N GLY A 175 20.54 5.54 15.05
CA GLY A 175 21.66 5.81 14.12
C GLY A 175 21.27 6.53 12.82
N SER A 176 22.23 6.71 11.91
CA SER A 176 22.03 7.39 10.62
C SER A 176 22.22 6.50 9.38
N ASN A 177 22.58 5.23 9.57
CA ASN A 177 22.83 4.31 8.46
C ASN A 177 21.54 4.05 7.69
N SER A 178 21.57 4.17 6.35
CA SER A 178 20.39 4.01 5.51
C SER A 178 19.86 2.57 5.50
N VAL A 179 18.54 2.41 5.41
CA VAL A 179 17.87 1.12 5.22
C VAL A 179 17.42 1.01 3.77
N GLN A 180 17.89 -0.01 3.06
CA GLN A 180 17.61 -0.14 1.62
C GLN A 180 17.00 -1.50 1.25
N ILE A 181 16.04 -1.49 0.33
CA ILE A 181 15.50 -2.69 -0.30
C ILE A 181 15.79 -2.64 -1.80
N TYR A 182 16.41 -3.67 -2.33
CA TYR A 182 16.71 -3.85 -3.74
C TYR A 182 15.88 -5.00 -4.32
N LEU A 183 15.10 -4.73 -5.36
CA LEU A 183 14.20 -5.70 -5.98
C LEU A 183 14.66 -6.00 -7.41
N ASN A 184 15.12 -7.24 -7.62
CA ASN A 184 15.44 -7.81 -8.94
C ASN A 184 14.65 -9.12 -9.06
N VAL A 185 13.37 -8.98 -9.38
CA VAL A 185 12.39 -10.08 -9.44
C VAL A 185 11.84 -10.19 -10.85
N SER A 186 11.64 -11.41 -11.34
CA SER A 186 11.23 -11.68 -12.72
C SER A 186 9.74 -11.40 -12.96
N ASN A 187 8.91 -11.65 -11.95
CA ASN A 187 7.48 -11.40 -12.00
C ASN A 187 7.09 -10.19 -11.15
N ASP A 188 5.84 -9.77 -11.26
CA ASP A 188 5.21 -8.86 -10.32
C ASP A 188 5.26 -9.43 -8.89
N TYR A 189 5.32 -8.55 -7.91
CA TYR A 189 5.56 -8.94 -6.52
C TYR A 189 4.78 -8.07 -5.54
N SER A 190 4.65 -8.56 -4.30
CA SER A 190 4.06 -7.82 -3.20
C SER A 190 5.05 -7.62 -2.08
N LEU A 191 5.09 -6.40 -1.53
CA LEU A 191 5.84 -6.06 -0.31
C LEU A 191 4.91 -5.97 0.92
N GLY A 192 3.62 -6.23 0.74
CA GLY A 192 2.64 -6.20 1.81
C GLY A 192 2.45 -4.79 2.39
N LYS A 193 2.02 -4.68 3.64
CA LYS A 193 1.91 -3.37 4.31
C LYS A 193 3.30 -2.81 4.55
N LEU A 194 3.54 -1.58 4.11
CA LEU A 194 4.82 -0.90 4.30
C LEU A 194 4.76 0.04 5.51
N THR A 195 5.60 -0.21 6.51
CA THR A 195 5.72 0.63 7.71
C THR A 195 7.13 1.23 7.80
N LEU A 196 7.21 2.54 7.65
CA LEU A 196 8.45 3.32 7.65
C LEU A 196 8.55 4.06 8.99
N LYS A 197 9.32 3.51 9.94
CA LYS A 197 9.33 4.02 11.32
C LYS A 197 10.24 5.23 11.50
N THR A 198 9.86 6.13 12.41
CA THR A 198 10.65 7.27 12.87
C THR A 198 12.12 6.95 13.10
N GLY A 199 13.00 7.83 12.64
CA GLY A 199 14.46 7.71 12.80
C GLY A 199 15.19 8.62 11.81
N ASN A 200 16.46 8.88 12.08
CA ASN A 200 17.29 9.76 11.23
C ASN A 200 17.77 9.06 9.95
N ASN A 201 17.62 7.74 9.87
CA ASN A 201 18.06 6.97 8.73
C ASN A 201 17.17 7.15 7.51
N ALA A 202 17.79 7.42 6.36
CA ALA A 202 17.11 7.35 5.07
C ALA A 202 16.58 5.93 4.83
N LYS A 203 15.37 5.83 4.26
CA LYS A 203 14.76 4.56 3.84
C LYS A 203 14.56 4.62 2.33
N THR A 204 15.05 3.61 1.62
CA THR A 204 14.91 3.60 0.16
C THR A 204 14.50 2.23 -0.33
N ILE A 205 13.44 2.19 -1.13
CA ILE A 205 12.99 0.98 -1.81
C ILE A 205 13.19 1.21 -3.30
N TYR A 206 13.96 0.34 -3.92
CA TYR A 206 14.19 0.32 -5.36
C TYR A 206 13.35 -0.79 -5.98
N LEU A 207 12.28 -0.41 -6.69
CA LEU A 207 11.33 -1.36 -7.27
C LEU A 207 11.95 -2.18 -8.42
N ILE A 208 12.94 -1.62 -9.10
CA ILE A 208 13.75 -2.34 -10.08
C ILE A 208 15.22 -2.06 -9.79
N SER A 209 16.01 -3.12 -9.62
CA SER A 209 17.46 -3.06 -9.36
C SER A 209 18.22 -4.05 -10.25
N ASN A 210 17.99 -3.93 -11.56
CA ASN A 210 18.65 -4.71 -12.60
C ASN A 210 20.02 -4.10 -12.99
N SER A 211 20.67 -4.69 -14.01
CA SER A 211 22.07 -4.42 -14.36
C SER A 211 22.12 -3.17 -15.21
N ASP A 212 23.27 -2.47 -15.25
CA ASP A 212 23.44 -1.25 -16.03
C ASP A 212 23.18 -1.46 -17.54
N THR A 213 23.21 -2.71 -18.01
CA THR A 213 22.90 -3.08 -19.40
C THR A 213 21.51 -3.72 -19.58
N ALA A 214 20.75 -3.90 -18.49
CA ALA A 214 19.46 -4.59 -18.50
C ALA A 214 18.32 -3.58 -18.63
N THR A 215 17.59 -3.65 -19.74
CA THR A 215 16.58 -2.65 -20.10
C THR A 215 15.24 -3.27 -20.48
N GLY A 216 14.18 -2.45 -20.51
CA GLY A 216 12.84 -2.89 -20.93
C GLY A 216 12.08 -3.72 -19.89
N TYR A 217 12.49 -3.70 -18.62
CA TYR A 217 11.78 -4.42 -17.56
C TYR A 217 10.52 -3.67 -17.16
N VAL A 218 9.38 -4.36 -17.18
CA VAL A 218 8.10 -3.84 -16.71
C VAL A 218 7.69 -4.61 -15.46
N ARG A 219 7.51 -3.93 -14.32
CA ARG A 219 7.17 -4.58 -13.05
C ARG A 219 6.13 -3.81 -12.27
N THR A 220 5.16 -4.54 -11.72
CA THR A 220 4.24 -4.02 -10.71
C THR A 220 4.68 -4.46 -9.32
N ALA A 221 4.94 -3.47 -8.47
CA ALA A 221 5.16 -3.65 -7.04
C ALA A 221 3.87 -3.33 -6.29
N THR A 222 3.32 -4.32 -5.59
CA THR A 222 2.10 -4.14 -4.81
C THR A 222 2.42 -3.90 -3.35
N VAL A 223 1.78 -2.90 -2.74
CA VAL A 223 1.84 -2.64 -1.29
C VAL A 223 0.43 -2.51 -0.71
N ASN A 224 0.23 -3.03 0.49
CA ASN A 224 -1.05 -2.99 1.18
C ASN A 224 -1.16 -1.73 2.07
N GLY A 225 -0.96 -0.57 1.45
CA GLY A 225 -0.83 0.72 2.13
C GLY A 225 0.59 1.04 2.62
N ILE A 226 0.85 2.34 2.77
CA ILE A 226 2.13 2.89 3.23
C ILE A 226 1.89 3.79 4.43
N THR A 227 2.37 3.36 5.59
CA THR A 227 2.40 4.17 6.81
C THR A 227 3.83 4.65 7.05
N ASP A 228 4.05 5.96 7.07
CA ASP A 228 5.35 6.56 7.31
C ASP A 228 5.31 7.56 8.47
N THR A 229 6.17 7.34 9.45
CA THR A 229 6.40 8.24 10.59
C THR A 229 7.84 8.77 10.62
N SER A 230 8.60 8.59 9.54
CA SER A 230 10.02 8.90 9.44
C SER A 230 10.36 10.17 8.69
N THR A 231 9.47 10.63 7.79
CA THR A 231 9.66 11.75 6.85
C THR A 231 10.88 11.67 5.93
N ASN A 232 11.74 10.65 6.08
CA ASN A 232 12.98 10.44 5.36
C ASN A 232 12.97 9.09 4.62
N ALA A 233 11.95 8.90 3.79
CA ALA A 233 11.77 7.71 2.99
C ALA A 233 11.53 8.06 1.53
N THR A 234 11.95 7.20 0.61
CA THR A 234 11.74 7.39 -0.83
C THR A 234 11.52 6.04 -1.49
N ILE A 235 10.49 5.94 -2.34
CA ILE A 235 10.31 4.80 -3.24
C ILE A 235 10.77 5.24 -4.63
N ARG A 236 11.64 4.42 -5.23
CA ARG A 236 12.26 4.68 -6.53
C ARG A 236 11.82 3.60 -7.51
N GLY A 237 11.35 4.01 -8.68
CA GLY A 237 11.02 3.07 -9.77
C GLY A 237 12.22 2.20 -10.17
N SER A 238 13.41 2.81 -10.27
CA SER A 238 14.66 2.13 -10.64
C SER A 238 15.86 2.59 -9.81
N ALA A 239 16.79 1.67 -9.56
CA ALA A 239 18.01 1.95 -8.79
C ALA A 239 19.13 2.60 -9.57
N ARG A 240 19.23 2.37 -10.89
CA ARG A 240 20.49 2.55 -11.62
C ARG A 240 20.31 3.28 -12.94
N ASP A 241 21.27 4.15 -13.22
CA ASP A 241 21.28 5.05 -14.36
C ASP A 241 21.58 4.29 -15.63
N THR A 242 20.60 4.21 -16.51
CA THR A 242 20.84 3.78 -17.89
C THR A 242 20.67 5.00 -18.80
N ASN A 243 21.75 5.36 -19.47
CA ASN A 243 21.73 6.21 -20.66
C ASN A 243 21.23 5.39 -21.86
N SER A 244 20.07 4.74 -21.73
CA SER A 244 19.49 3.83 -22.73
C SER A 244 18.10 4.29 -23.14
N ASP A 245 17.81 4.17 -24.44
CA ASP A 245 16.52 4.51 -25.04
C ASP A 245 15.37 3.61 -24.55
N THR A 246 15.70 2.43 -24.00
CA THR A 246 14.72 1.49 -23.41
C THR A 246 14.72 1.58 -21.88
N LYS A 247 13.96 2.52 -21.32
CA LYS A 247 13.87 2.67 -19.85
C LYS A 247 13.11 1.51 -19.21
N ASN A 248 13.47 1.16 -17.98
CA ASN A 248 12.65 0.29 -17.14
C ASN A 248 11.31 0.99 -16.79
N ALA A 249 10.24 0.24 -16.58
CA ALA A 249 8.94 0.79 -16.17
C ALA A 249 8.45 0.08 -14.90
N ALA A 250 8.42 0.81 -13.80
CA ALA A 250 7.86 0.34 -12.55
C ALA A 250 6.45 0.92 -12.37
N THR A 251 5.52 0.10 -11.88
CA THR A 251 4.22 0.53 -11.37
C THR A 251 4.19 0.25 -9.88
N LEU A 252 4.02 1.29 -9.06
CA LEU A 252 3.68 1.12 -7.65
C LEU A 252 2.16 1.02 -7.54
N ARG A 253 1.65 -0.15 -7.20
CA ARG A 253 0.23 -0.37 -6.90
C ARG A 253 0.01 -0.35 -5.40
N ILE A 254 -0.70 0.67 -4.93
CA ILE A 254 -1.07 0.83 -3.52
C ILE A 254 -2.50 0.33 -3.35
N GLU A 255 -2.66 -0.76 -2.60
CA GLU A 255 -3.93 -1.41 -2.30
C GLU A 255 -4.27 -1.20 -0.82
N THR A 256 -5.06 -0.18 -0.49
CA THR A 256 -5.56 0.02 0.88
C THR A 256 -6.98 -0.50 1.01
N THR A 257 -7.30 -1.20 2.09
CA THR A 257 -8.62 -1.83 2.28
C THR A 257 -9.20 -1.41 3.60
N ASN A 258 -10.19 -0.50 3.57
CA ASN A 258 -10.83 0.06 4.76
C ASN A 258 -9.85 0.66 5.78
N THR A 259 -8.69 1.14 5.31
CA THR A 259 -7.67 1.82 6.12
C THR A 259 -7.39 3.21 5.58
N GLU A 260 -6.88 4.06 6.45
CA GLU A 260 -6.27 5.34 6.07
C GLU A 260 -4.78 5.29 6.38
N ASP A 261 -3.97 5.32 5.34
CA ASP A 261 -2.52 5.25 5.45
C ASP A 261 -1.91 6.56 4.91
N THR A 262 -0.82 7.03 5.52
CA THR A 262 -0.16 8.28 5.15
C THR A 262 1.33 8.06 4.91
N PHE A 263 1.79 8.46 3.73
CA PHE A 263 3.19 8.50 3.36
C PHE A 263 3.73 9.93 3.56
N THR A 264 4.38 10.15 4.71
CA THR A 264 4.84 11.47 5.20
C THR A 264 6.21 11.91 4.69
N ALA A 265 6.82 11.17 3.77
CA ALA A 265 8.14 11.47 3.21
C ALA A 265 8.24 12.90 2.66
N ALA A 266 9.40 13.55 2.80
CA ALA A 266 9.65 14.82 2.11
C ALA A 266 9.74 14.65 0.58
N THR A 267 10.35 13.55 0.12
CA THR A 267 10.38 13.11 -1.28
C THR A 267 9.81 11.71 -1.38
N ALA A 268 8.56 11.60 -1.80
CA ALA A 268 7.80 10.35 -1.68
C ALA A 268 8.15 9.36 -2.80
N LEU A 269 7.83 9.73 -4.05
CA LEU A 269 7.90 8.84 -5.21
C LEU A 269 8.73 9.48 -6.33
N ILE A 270 9.72 8.76 -6.85
CA ILE A 270 10.54 9.23 -7.98
C ILE A 270 10.78 8.09 -8.97
N ASP A 271 11.03 8.44 -10.23
CA ASP A 271 11.41 7.45 -11.26
C ASP A 271 12.66 6.65 -10.86
N GLY A 272 13.64 7.36 -10.29
CA GLY A 272 15.00 6.86 -10.21
C GLY A 272 15.69 6.92 -11.56
N ALA A 273 16.96 6.51 -11.61
CA ALA A 273 17.73 6.59 -12.85
C ALA A 273 17.36 5.41 -13.77
N GLY A 274 17.43 5.60 -15.09
CA GLY A 274 17.18 4.52 -16.08
C GLY A 274 15.75 3.94 -16.15
N GLY A 275 14.75 4.58 -15.51
CA GLY A 275 13.39 4.07 -15.47
C GLY A 275 12.30 5.15 -15.44
N THR A 276 11.05 4.72 -15.51
CA THR A 276 9.85 5.49 -15.17
C THR A 276 9.11 4.79 -14.04
N LEU A 277 8.43 5.58 -13.21
CA LEU A 277 7.50 5.10 -12.18
C LEU A 277 6.10 5.60 -12.49
N ALA A 278 5.11 4.72 -12.45
CA ALA A 278 3.69 5.03 -12.46
C ALA A 278 3.05 4.66 -11.11
N LEU A 279 1.96 5.33 -10.76
CA LEU A 279 1.21 5.07 -9.53
C LEU A 279 -0.18 4.51 -9.86
N ARG A 280 -0.54 3.39 -9.24
CA ARG A 280 -1.91 2.85 -9.25
C ARG A 280 -2.46 2.82 -7.82
N LYS A 281 -3.58 3.46 -7.56
CA LYS A 281 -4.32 3.35 -6.29
C LYS A 281 -5.53 2.45 -6.48
N THR A 282 -5.63 1.42 -5.65
CA THR A 282 -6.73 0.45 -5.64
C THR A 282 -7.12 0.09 -4.20
N GLY A 283 -8.14 -0.75 -4.05
CA GLY A 283 -8.78 -1.05 -2.76
C GLY A 283 -9.60 0.12 -2.19
N SER A 284 -10.53 -0.19 -1.28
CA SER A 284 -11.52 0.76 -0.74
C SER A 284 -10.98 1.85 0.18
N GLY A 285 -9.75 1.70 0.68
CA GLY A 285 -9.17 2.62 1.65
C GLY A 285 -8.60 3.91 1.04
N THR A 286 -7.97 4.70 1.90
CA THR A 286 -7.35 5.98 1.59
C THR A 286 -5.83 5.87 1.70
N GLN A 287 -5.09 6.36 0.71
CA GLN A 287 -3.67 6.64 0.83
C GLN A 287 -3.44 8.15 0.70
N THR A 288 -2.81 8.76 1.70
CA THR A 288 -2.37 10.15 1.66
C THR A 288 -0.88 10.23 1.31
N LEU A 289 -0.51 11.10 0.39
CA LEU A 289 0.86 11.48 0.07
C LEU A 289 1.08 12.94 0.48
N THR A 290 2.06 13.19 1.36
CA THR A 290 2.40 14.56 1.78
C THR A 290 3.71 15.07 1.18
N GLY A 291 4.49 14.17 0.57
CA GLY A 291 5.78 14.46 -0.03
C GLY A 291 5.70 14.91 -1.48
N ALA A 292 6.74 15.62 -1.91
CA ALA A 292 6.90 15.90 -3.33
C ALA A 292 7.19 14.61 -4.10
N SER A 293 6.43 14.36 -5.16
CA SER A 293 6.65 13.23 -6.06
C SER A 293 7.03 13.75 -7.45
N THR A 294 8.07 13.17 -8.05
CA THR A 294 8.64 13.62 -9.32
C THR A 294 8.70 12.53 -10.38
N TYR A 295 8.01 11.40 -10.15
CA TYR A 295 7.91 10.32 -11.13
C TYR A 295 7.16 10.76 -12.39
N THR A 296 7.63 10.40 -13.57
CA THR A 296 7.09 10.92 -14.83
C THR A 296 5.94 10.08 -15.42
N GLY A 297 5.70 8.88 -14.91
CA GLY A 297 4.56 8.05 -15.30
C GLY A 297 3.21 8.60 -14.82
N GLY A 298 2.13 8.02 -15.31
CA GLY A 298 0.77 8.42 -14.94
C GLY A 298 0.36 7.97 -13.53
N THR A 299 -0.71 8.58 -13.04
CA THR A 299 -1.43 8.20 -11.81
C THR A 299 -2.80 7.68 -12.19
N GLU A 300 -3.13 6.46 -11.79
CA GLU A 300 -4.44 5.86 -12.01
C GLU A 300 -5.07 5.49 -10.67
N ILE A 301 -6.32 5.89 -10.46
CA ILE A 301 -7.07 5.61 -9.25
C ILE A 301 -8.25 4.75 -9.66
N GLU A 302 -8.10 3.45 -9.44
CA GLU A 302 -9.08 2.43 -9.79
C GLU A 302 -10.16 2.32 -8.70
N GLN A 303 -9.77 2.45 -7.42
CA GLN A 303 -10.67 2.32 -6.28
C GLN A 303 -10.18 3.12 -5.06
N GLY A 304 -11.13 3.47 -4.18
CA GLY A 304 -10.88 4.19 -2.94
C GLY A 304 -10.38 5.61 -3.17
N THR A 305 -9.54 6.12 -2.26
CA THR A 305 -9.14 7.53 -2.27
C THR A 305 -7.63 7.71 -2.31
N LEU A 306 -7.13 8.54 -3.22
CA LEU A 306 -5.77 9.10 -3.18
C LEU A 306 -5.85 10.56 -2.75
N VAL A 307 -5.16 10.92 -1.67
CA VAL A 307 -5.10 12.30 -1.16
C VAL A 307 -3.69 12.86 -1.36
N ILE A 308 -3.58 14.05 -1.94
CA ILE A 308 -2.33 14.82 -1.94
C ILE A 308 -2.50 15.96 -0.93
N ARG A 309 -1.61 16.05 0.06
CA ARG A 309 -1.78 16.97 1.21
C ARG A 309 -0.53 17.80 1.49
N GLY A 310 -0.71 19.02 1.99
CA GLY A 310 0.38 19.89 2.44
C GLY A 310 1.29 20.30 1.27
N PRO A 311 2.61 20.15 1.36
CA PRO A 311 3.54 20.43 0.26
C PRO A 311 3.59 19.30 -0.79
N GLY A 312 2.72 18.28 -0.66
CA GLY A 312 2.71 17.13 -1.54
C GLY A 312 2.46 17.51 -3.00
N THR A 313 3.13 16.81 -3.91
CA THR A 313 2.96 16.98 -5.35
C THR A 313 2.93 15.64 -6.05
N LEU A 314 2.33 15.64 -7.24
CA LEU A 314 2.53 14.63 -8.27
C LEU A 314 3.33 15.30 -9.40
N ALA A 315 3.98 14.52 -10.27
CA ALA A 315 4.73 15.15 -11.35
C ALA A 315 3.78 15.79 -12.36
N ALA A 316 4.09 17.04 -12.72
CA ALA A 316 3.30 17.82 -13.66
C ALA A 316 3.24 17.21 -15.07
N THR A 317 4.14 16.28 -15.40
CA THR A 317 4.16 15.58 -16.69
C THR A 317 3.30 14.32 -16.71
N GLY A 318 2.87 13.82 -15.56
CA GLY A 318 2.02 12.63 -15.44
C GLY A 318 0.56 12.95 -15.77
N ASP A 319 -0.12 12.00 -16.40
CA ASP A 319 -1.58 12.05 -16.59
C ASP A 319 -2.28 11.47 -15.36
N LEU A 320 -3.48 11.95 -15.07
CA LEU A 320 -4.35 11.43 -14.02
C LEU A 320 -5.54 10.69 -14.63
N ALA A 321 -5.79 9.46 -14.20
CA ALA A 321 -6.99 8.71 -14.55
C ALA A 321 -7.76 8.36 -13.27
N ILE A 322 -9.07 8.60 -13.25
CA ILE A 322 -9.95 8.28 -12.11
C ILE A 322 -11.13 7.45 -12.61
N ALA A 323 -11.23 6.23 -12.09
CA ALA A 323 -12.33 5.32 -12.38
C ALA A 323 -13.63 5.73 -11.68
N GLU A 324 -14.74 5.09 -12.06
CA GLU A 324 -16.05 5.30 -11.45
C GLU A 324 -16.00 5.04 -9.93
N GLY A 325 -16.52 5.98 -9.14
CA GLY A 325 -16.57 5.87 -7.68
C GLY A 325 -15.23 6.04 -6.97
N ALA A 326 -14.10 6.08 -7.70
CA ALA A 326 -12.79 6.38 -7.14
C ALA A 326 -12.63 7.89 -6.87
N SER A 327 -11.80 8.24 -5.89
CA SER A 327 -11.65 9.62 -5.40
C SER A 327 -10.21 10.11 -5.48
N PHE A 328 -10.03 11.30 -6.06
CA PHE A 328 -8.79 12.06 -5.97
C PHE A 328 -9.02 13.33 -5.16
N VAL A 329 -8.27 13.51 -4.08
CA VAL A 329 -8.41 14.66 -3.19
C VAL A 329 -7.18 15.55 -3.28
N THR A 330 -7.41 16.84 -3.52
CA THR A 330 -6.39 17.87 -3.34
C THR A 330 -6.61 18.59 -2.01
N ALA A 331 -5.60 18.54 -1.15
CA ALA A 331 -5.51 19.22 0.13
C ALA A 331 -4.13 19.89 0.29
N THR A 332 -3.64 20.43 -0.82
CA THR A 332 -2.29 20.98 -0.98
C THR A 332 -2.25 22.47 -0.65
N GLU A 333 -1.10 22.94 -0.19
CA GLU A 333 -0.88 24.36 0.15
C GLU A 333 -0.77 25.26 -1.10
N ALA A 334 -0.56 24.66 -2.28
CA ALA A 334 -0.55 25.32 -3.57
C ALA A 334 -1.31 24.48 -4.61
N ALA A 335 -1.68 25.11 -5.73
CA ALA A 335 -2.38 24.43 -6.81
C ALA A 335 -1.56 23.26 -7.36
N LEU A 336 -2.16 22.08 -7.42
CA LEU A 336 -1.54 20.90 -8.00
C LEU A 336 -1.63 21.00 -9.52
N THR A 337 -0.48 21.02 -10.19
CA THR A 337 -0.40 21.09 -11.65
C THR A 337 -0.15 19.71 -12.24
N LEU A 338 -1.00 19.27 -13.17
CA LEU A 338 -0.87 18.01 -13.91
C LEU A 338 -0.95 18.24 -15.42
N ARG A 339 -0.64 17.21 -16.19
CA ARG A 339 -0.70 17.28 -17.66
C ARG A 339 -2.15 17.13 -18.12
N ASN A 340 -2.64 15.90 -18.21
CA ASN A 340 -4.02 15.62 -18.57
C ASN A 340 -4.76 14.98 -17.40
N ALA A 341 -6.08 15.05 -17.44
CA ALA A 341 -6.93 14.18 -16.63
C ALA A 341 -7.99 13.48 -17.49
N THR A 342 -8.23 12.22 -17.17
CA THR A 342 -9.27 11.38 -17.76
C THR A 342 -10.15 10.86 -16.64
N LEU A 343 -11.45 11.20 -16.69
CA LEU A 343 -12.40 10.88 -15.64
C LEU A 343 -13.49 9.97 -16.21
N ALA A 344 -13.75 8.85 -15.53
CA ALA A 344 -14.97 8.07 -15.78
C ALA A 344 -16.20 8.78 -15.19
N THR A 345 -17.38 8.48 -15.71
CA THR A 345 -18.64 8.92 -15.12
C THR A 345 -18.72 8.47 -13.66
N GLY A 346 -19.03 9.41 -12.76
CA GLY A 346 -19.09 9.13 -11.33
C GLY A 346 -17.73 9.07 -10.62
N ALA A 347 -16.63 9.40 -11.31
CA ALA A 347 -15.37 9.74 -10.65
C ALA A 347 -15.58 10.91 -9.66
N ILE A 348 -14.76 10.95 -8.60
CA ILE A 348 -14.90 11.93 -7.53
C ILE A 348 -13.63 12.80 -7.45
N LEU A 349 -13.81 14.11 -7.59
CA LEU A 349 -12.79 15.11 -7.29
C LEU A 349 -13.06 15.75 -5.93
N GLY A 350 -12.13 15.60 -5.01
CA GLY A 350 -12.20 16.16 -3.68
C GLY A 350 -11.37 17.44 -3.53
N PHE A 351 -11.95 18.45 -2.89
CA PHE A 351 -11.26 19.71 -2.56
C PHE A 351 -11.42 19.99 -1.06
N ASP A 352 -10.30 19.97 -0.34
CA ASP A 352 -10.24 20.37 1.07
C ASP A 352 -10.19 21.91 1.15
N LEU A 353 -11.35 22.54 1.25
CA LEU A 353 -11.52 24.00 1.28
C LEU A 353 -11.02 24.64 2.58
N ALA A 354 -10.63 23.85 3.58
CA ALA A 354 -9.89 24.39 4.73
C ALA A 354 -8.44 24.76 4.35
N THR A 355 -7.95 24.25 3.21
CA THR A 355 -6.63 24.56 2.65
C THR A 355 -6.76 25.51 1.45
N PRO A 356 -6.29 26.78 1.53
CA PRO A 356 -6.50 27.76 0.46
C PRO A 356 -5.95 27.36 -0.92
N GLY A 357 -4.94 26.47 -0.93
CA GLY A 357 -4.28 25.99 -2.13
C GLY A 357 -4.91 24.74 -2.77
N ALA A 358 -5.98 24.18 -2.20
CA ALA A 358 -6.65 22.98 -2.70
C ALA A 358 -7.32 23.23 -4.06
N ARG A 359 -6.51 23.17 -5.13
CA ARG A 359 -6.89 23.47 -6.52
C ARG A 359 -6.16 22.52 -7.45
N LEU A 360 -6.80 22.20 -8.57
CA LEU A 360 -6.24 21.38 -9.63
C LEU A 360 -6.10 22.20 -10.91
N ALA A 361 -4.89 22.26 -11.45
CA ALA A 361 -4.59 22.94 -12.71
C ALA A 361 -4.10 21.92 -13.75
N LEU A 362 -4.83 21.79 -14.85
CA LEU A 362 -4.45 20.92 -15.96
C LEU A 362 -3.82 21.77 -17.07
N THR A 363 -2.57 21.47 -17.40
CA THR A 363 -1.85 22.13 -18.51
C THR A 363 -2.29 21.61 -19.88
N GLY A 364 -2.83 20.40 -19.92
CA GLY A 364 -3.42 19.74 -21.07
C GLY A 364 -4.92 19.56 -20.91
N ASN A 365 -5.43 18.44 -21.40
CA ASN A 365 -6.85 18.20 -21.62
C ASN A 365 -7.54 17.59 -20.39
N LEU A 366 -8.86 17.82 -20.30
CA LEU A 366 -9.76 17.09 -19.43
C LEU A 366 -10.72 16.27 -20.30
N THR A 367 -10.65 14.95 -20.19
CA THR A 367 -11.35 14.02 -21.09
C THR A 367 -12.23 13.03 -20.35
N HIS A 368 -13.31 12.61 -20.98
CA HIS A 368 -14.22 11.60 -20.45
C HIS A 368 -13.72 10.20 -20.83
N ASP A 369 -13.60 9.29 -19.85
CA ASP A 369 -13.32 7.88 -20.11
C ASP A 369 -14.56 7.16 -20.64
N THR A 370 -14.76 7.18 -21.95
CA THR A 370 -15.89 6.49 -22.58
C THR A 370 -15.73 4.96 -22.59
N ALA A 371 -14.53 4.43 -22.32
CA ALA A 371 -14.28 2.99 -22.35
C ALA A 371 -14.75 2.31 -21.06
N HIS A 372 -14.61 3.00 -19.92
CA HIS A 372 -14.99 2.48 -18.61
C HIS A 372 -16.26 3.11 -18.03
N SER A 373 -16.84 4.12 -18.69
CA SER A 373 -18.13 4.68 -18.30
C SER A 373 -19.28 3.91 -18.95
N ALA A 374 -20.26 3.47 -18.16
CA ALA A 374 -21.56 3.07 -18.70
C ALA A 374 -22.13 4.29 -19.43
N GLY A 375 -22.21 4.23 -20.77
CA GLY A 375 -22.41 5.40 -21.63
C GLY A 375 -23.46 6.41 -21.14
N GLY A 376 -23.25 7.69 -21.45
CA GLY A 376 -24.07 8.79 -20.96
C GLY A 376 -23.32 10.11 -21.02
N ASP A 377 -23.92 11.17 -20.46
CA ASP A 377 -23.29 12.48 -20.39
C ASP A 377 -22.04 12.46 -19.50
N ALA A 378 -21.01 13.18 -19.90
CA ALA A 378 -19.78 13.31 -19.12
C ALA A 378 -20.08 14.06 -17.80
N THR A 379 -20.04 13.34 -16.67
CA THR A 379 -20.26 13.93 -15.35
C THR A 379 -19.29 13.35 -14.30
N PHE A 380 -18.98 14.15 -13.29
CA PHE A 380 -18.21 13.73 -12.12
C PHE A 380 -18.78 14.40 -10.86
N VAL A 381 -18.41 13.86 -9.70
CA VAL A 381 -18.87 14.36 -8.40
C VAL A 381 -17.76 15.18 -7.75
N ILE A 382 -18.14 16.30 -7.15
CA ILE A 382 -17.27 17.11 -6.30
C ILE A 382 -17.51 16.72 -4.84
N ASP A 383 -16.46 16.37 -4.11
CA ASP A 383 -16.53 16.14 -2.67
C ASP A 383 -15.81 17.28 -1.93
N PHE A 384 -16.54 18.04 -1.12
CA PHE A 384 -15.94 19.10 -0.31
C PHE A 384 -15.49 18.61 1.07
N LEU A 385 -15.60 17.31 1.36
CA LEU A 385 -14.96 16.66 2.51
C LEU A 385 -15.38 17.22 3.88
N GLY A 386 -16.59 17.77 3.97
CA GLY A 386 -17.12 18.45 5.16
C GLY A 386 -16.54 19.85 5.37
N THR A 387 -15.79 20.37 4.40
CA THR A 387 -15.18 21.69 4.42
C THR A 387 -15.96 22.68 3.55
N GLY A 388 -15.82 23.97 3.85
CA GLY A 388 -16.56 25.02 3.17
C GLY A 388 -17.31 25.93 4.13
N LEU A 389 -17.41 27.21 3.76
CA LEU A 389 -18.13 28.25 4.47
C LEU A 389 -19.26 28.74 3.57
N LEU A 390 -20.46 28.82 4.13
CA LEU A 390 -21.60 29.44 3.46
C LEU A 390 -21.32 30.92 3.22
N ASP A 391 -21.92 31.45 2.16
CA ASP A 391 -21.84 32.85 1.77
C ASP A 391 -20.39 33.35 1.55
N HIS A 392 -19.47 32.41 1.32
CA HIS A 392 -18.06 32.67 1.02
C HIS A 392 -17.79 32.49 -0.47
N ALA A 393 -17.11 33.47 -1.06
CA ALA A 393 -16.71 33.41 -2.46
C ALA A 393 -15.43 32.58 -2.61
N TYR A 394 -15.55 31.42 -3.23
CA TYR A 394 -14.42 30.57 -3.59
C TYR A 394 -13.92 30.94 -4.99
N ALA A 395 -12.59 31.04 -5.13
CA ALA A 395 -11.97 31.15 -6.45
C ALA A 395 -11.99 29.79 -7.17
N GLY A 396 -11.78 29.79 -8.49
CA GLY A 396 -11.88 28.58 -9.32
C GLY A 396 -11.00 27.40 -8.88
N LEU A 397 -11.61 26.27 -8.52
CA LEU A 397 -10.90 25.11 -7.97
C LEU A 397 -10.29 24.22 -9.05
N LEU A 398 -10.76 24.32 -10.29
CA LEU A 398 -10.30 23.52 -11.42
C LEU A 398 -10.00 24.40 -12.64
N SER A 399 -8.83 24.28 -13.24
CA SER A 399 -8.52 24.92 -14.52
C SER A 399 -8.04 23.92 -15.56
N VAL A 400 -8.37 24.18 -16.84
CA VAL A 400 -8.00 23.35 -17.99
C VAL A 400 -7.46 24.27 -19.07
N ALA A 401 -6.17 24.14 -19.40
CA ALA A 401 -5.50 24.94 -20.42
C ALA A 401 -5.42 24.24 -21.79
N GLY A 402 -5.71 22.93 -21.84
CA GLY A 402 -5.75 22.17 -23.08
C GLY A 402 -6.89 22.56 -24.01
N THR A 403 -6.84 22.01 -25.22
CA THR A 403 -7.85 22.28 -26.27
C THR A 403 -9.14 21.50 -26.08
N THR A 404 -9.12 20.45 -25.25
CA THR A 404 -10.26 19.56 -25.02
C THR A 404 -10.68 19.59 -23.56
N ASN A 405 -11.96 19.87 -23.34
CA ASN A 405 -12.64 19.73 -22.07
C ASN A 405 -14.03 19.12 -22.31
N ASP A 406 -14.15 17.80 -22.13
CA ASP A 406 -15.39 17.07 -22.37
C ASP A 406 -16.49 17.42 -21.34
N PHE A 407 -16.13 18.07 -20.23
CA PHE A 407 -17.04 18.44 -19.13
C PHE A 407 -17.39 19.93 -19.14
N ALA A 408 -16.98 20.70 -20.15
CA ALA A 408 -17.13 22.15 -20.17
C ALA A 408 -18.59 22.63 -20.02
N SER A 409 -19.56 21.83 -20.48
CA SER A 409 -20.99 22.11 -20.38
C SER A 409 -21.72 21.25 -19.33
N ALA A 410 -20.99 20.49 -18.52
CA ALA A 410 -21.58 19.59 -17.54
C ALA A 410 -22.14 20.33 -16.32
N THR A 411 -23.27 19.83 -15.82
CA THR A 411 -23.76 20.10 -14.46
C THR A 411 -23.21 19.03 -13.52
N LEU A 412 -22.38 19.46 -12.58
CA LEU A 412 -21.62 18.63 -11.68
C LEU A 412 -22.34 18.55 -10.33
N SER A 413 -22.52 17.35 -9.79
CA SER A 413 -23.04 17.21 -8.43
C SER A 413 -21.94 17.47 -7.42
N TYR A 414 -22.25 18.15 -6.32
CA TYR A 414 -21.36 18.25 -5.16
C TYR A 414 -21.99 17.64 -3.92
N LYS A 415 -21.15 17.20 -2.98
CA LYS A 415 -21.53 16.67 -1.67
C LYS A 415 -20.58 17.16 -0.58
N ASN A 416 -20.99 16.96 0.67
CA ASN A 416 -20.22 17.26 1.88
C ASN A 416 -19.71 18.71 1.95
N PHE A 417 -20.49 19.69 1.51
CA PHE A 417 -20.11 21.11 1.65
C PHE A 417 -20.38 21.62 3.07
N GLY A 418 -19.32 22.13 3.70
CA GLY A 418 -19.31 22.72 5.02
C GLY A 418 -19.75 21.77 6.15
N ALA A 419 -19.84 22.32 7.36
CA ALA A 419 -20.21 21.55 8.55
C ALA A 419 -21.60 20.89 8.49
N GLN A 420 -22.47 21.36 7.58
CA GLN A 420 -23.81 20.81 7.37
C GLN A 420 -23.85 19.70 6.32
N ASN A 421 -22.72 19.35 5.70
CA ASN A 421 -22.60 18.35 4.64
C ASN A 421 -23.59 18.54 3.49
N LEU A 422 -23.76 19.78 3.04
CA LEU A 422 -24.72 20.10 1.99
C LEU A 422 -24.33 19.43 0.67
N SER A 423 -25.34 19.12 -0.13
CA SER A 423 -25.20 18.56 -1.47
C SER A 423 -26.03 19.38 -2.46
N GLY A 424 -25.63 19.41 -3.72
CA GLY A 424 -26.28 20.22 -4.75
C GLY A 424 -25.57 20.09 -6.09
N THR A 425 -25.68 21.13 -6.92
CA THR A 425 -25.03 21.16 -8.25
C THR A 425 -24.23 22.44 -8.47
N LEU A 426 -23.16 22.33 -9.24
CA LEU A 426 -22.40 23.45 -9.81
C LEU A 426 -22.22 23.19 -11.31
N THR A 427 -22.17 24.23 -12.11
CA THR A 427 -21.67 24.14 -13.48
C THR A 427 -20.14 24.04 -13.47
N PHE A 428 -19.57 23.50 -14.53
CA PHE A 428 -18.12 23.54 -14.71
C PHE A 428 -17.57 24.98 -14.68
N ALA A 429 -18.31 25.94 -15.25
CA ALA A 429 -17.92 27.34 -15.26
C ALA A 429 -17.85 27.96 -13.85
N GLU A 430 -18.77 27.61 -12.95
CA GLU A 430 -18.71 28.02 -11.54
C GLU A 430 -17.53 27.37 -10.81
N LEU A 431 -17.26 26.08 -11.05
CA LEU A 431 -16.08 25.43 -10.47
C LEU A 431 -14.77 26.06 -10.96
N ALA A 432 -14.71 26.48 -12.23
CA ALA A 432 -13.50 26.98 -12.87
C ALA A 432 -13.25 28.49 -12.67
N ASN A 433 -14.30 29.30 -12.58
CA ASN A 433 -14.17 30.75 -12.44
C ASN A 433 -14.41 31.23 -10.99
N GLY A 434 -15.08 30.43 -10.18
CA GLY A 434 -15.43 30.72 -8.80
C GLY A 434 -16.93 30.64 -8.54
N PHE A 435 -17.29 30.40 -7.28
CA PHE A 435 -18.66 30.13 -6.86
C PHE A 435 -18.89 30.54 -5.40
N THR A 436 -20.17 30.67 -5.03
CA THR A 436 -20.62 30.88 -3.65
C THR A 436 -21.82 29.97 -3.39
N ILE A 437 -21.81 29.25 -2.27
CA ILE A 437 -22.98 28.48 -1.81
C ILE A 437 -23.66 29.28 -0.69
N THR A 438 -24.90 29.69 -0.94
CA THR A 438 -25.64 30.61 -0.06
C THR A 438 -26.49 29.87 0.98
N ALA A 439 -26.56 30.40 2.20
CA ALA A 439 -27.34 29.80 3.30
C ALA A 439 -28.86 29.75 3.04
N GLY A 440 -29.39 30.64 2.20
CA GLY A 440 -30.84 30.76 1.92
C GLY A 440 -31.49 29.60 1.15
N ASN A 441 -30.70 28.63 0.68
CA ASN A 441 -31.17 27.43 -0.03
C ASN A 441 -31.03 26.14 0.80
N ILE A 442 -30.65 26.22 2.08
CA ILE A 442 -30.72 25.06 2.97
C ILE A 442 -32.22 24.77 3.18
N PRO A 443 -32.73 23.57 2.82
CA PRO A 443 -34.08 23.21 3.22
C PRO A 443 -34.11 23.27 4.75
N GLU A 444 -34.73 24.31 5.31
CA GLU A 444 -34.99 24.32 6.75
C GLU A 444 -35.71 23.00 7.06
N PRO A 445 -35.32 22.25 8.10
CA PRO A 445 -36.15 21.15 8.56
C PRO A 445 -37.51 21.76 8.85
N ALA A 446 -38.51 21.35 8.06
CA ALA A 446 -39.77 22.06 7.94
C ALA A 446 -40.24 22.54 9.33
N LEU A 447 -40.41 23.86 9.52
CA LEU A 447 -40.81 24.45 10.80
C LEU A 447 -42.06 23.77 11.39
N THR A 448 -42.89 23.15 10.54
CA THR A 448 -44.03 22.30 10.90
C THR A 448 -43.66 21.09 11.76
N ALA A 449 -42.50 20.47 11.58
CA ALA A 449 -42.03 19.35 12.41
C ALA A 449 -41.59 19.82 13.81
N LEU A 450 -40.95 20.99 13.91
CA LEU A 450 -40.49 21.55 15.18
C LEU A 450 -41.66 22.13 16.00
N LEU A 451 -42.58 22.86 15.36
CA LEU A 451 -43.80 23.37 15.98
C LEU A 451 -44.78 22.22 16.34
N GLY A 452 -44.86 21.18 15.52
CA GLY A 452 -45.65 19.98 15.81
C GLY A 452 -45.12 19.23 17.04
N GLY A 453 -43.79 19.07 17.16
CA GLY A 453 -43.16 18.46 18.34
C GLY A 453 -43.35 19.26 19.63
N LEU A 454 -43.26 20.60 19.56
CA LEU A 454 -43.51 21.49 20.69
C LEU A 454 -45.00 21.49 21.12
N ALA A 455 -45.93 21.44 20.17
CA ALA A 455 -47.36 21.33 20.48
C ALA A 455 -47.70 19.99 21.16
N ILE A 456 -47.11 18.88 20.69
CA ILE A 456 -47.31 17.55 21.29
C ILE A 456 -46.72 17.49 22.71
N LEU A 457 -45.55 18.09 22.94
CA LEU A 457 -44.93 18.15 24.26
C LEU A 457 -45.72 19.06 25.23
N ALA A 458 -46.29 20.17 24.73
CA ALA A 458 -47.18 21.03 25.51
C ALA A 458 -48.51 20.34 25.86
N LEU A 459 -49.12 19.58 24.93
CA LEU A 459 -50.31 18.78 25.22
C LEU A 459 -50.02 17.64 26.21
N ALA A 460 -48.88 16.96 26.09
CA ALA A 460 -48.48 15.88 26.99
C ALA A 460 -48.23 16.38 28.43
N THR A 461 -47.62 17.57 28.58
CA THR A 461 -47.43 18.18 29.90
C THR A 461 -48.74 18.66 30.53
N LEU A 462 -49.67 19.18 29.74
CA LEU A 462 -51.00 19.59 30.23
C LEU A 462 -51.88 18.38 30.64
N ALA A 463 -51.82 17.29 29.87
CA ALA A 463 -52.52 16.04 30.19
C ALA A 463 -52.00 15.40 31.49
N ARG A 464 -50.68 15.42 31.70
CA ARG A 464 -50.04 14.90 32.93
C ARG A 464 -50.42 15.70 34.18
N ARG A 465 -50.59 17.03 34.05
CA ARG A 465 -51.00 17.92 35.15
C ARG A 465 -52.47 17.74 35.55
N ARG A 466 -53.36 17.42 34.60
CA ARG A 466 -54.76 17.04 34.92
C ARG A 466 -54.87 15.70 35.63
N SER A 467 -53.99 14.74 35.30
CA SER A 467 -53.95 13.42 35.95
C SER A 467 -53.47 13.46 37.41
N SER A 468 -52.70 14.47 37.84
CA SER A 468 -52.19 14.54 39.22
C SER A 468 -53.11 15.26 40.21
N ASN A 469 -54.14 15.97 39.74
CA ASN A 469 -55.07 16.72 40.61
C ASN A 469 -56.41 15.98 40.84
N GLY A 470 -56.52 14.72 40.41
CA GLY A 470 -57.73 13.90 40.49
C GLY A 470 -57.62 12.67 41.39
N LYS A 471 -56.69 12.64 42.35
CA LYS A 471 -56.60 11.61 43.39
C LYS A 471 -56.38 12.23 44.76
#